data_AF-A0A6N7PVZ4-F1
#
_entry.id   AF-A0A6N7PVZ4-F1
#
_cell.length_a   1.000
_cell.length_b   1.000
_cell.length_c   1.000
_cell.angle_alpha   90.00
_cell.angle_beta   90.00
_cell.angle_gamma   90.00
#
_symmetry.space_group_name_H-M   'P 1'
#
loop_
_entity.id
_entity.type
_entity.pdbx_description
1 polymer ?
#
loop_
_entity_poly.entity_id
_entity_poly.type
_entity_poly.pdbx_seq_one_letter_code
_entity_poly.pdbx_strand_id
1 'polypeptide(L)'
;MGDLFKRLDHEQRALHDSWDDVVRVLFVVSMMSAAVWSLCSALRFVVHAGSDWLVHHVAGAPSPWAWAVLLGVLVVGGLARGALLRRPGWDETAGDGMDVALANYHSTYDHAGDDPRPRFERPAFGLALRKAAATALTLATGGSGGLEAPVVVIGEAVGAGWARVFRVRSEHELRTYQLAGIAAAVTTLLGAPFAGALFAIEFCYGDRIIYRKFAYALLAGLVAYTLNQRFIGLEPIFSAPPHARSHTLAEYGITALVAITVSAPVALAFGRLMAKTADLVGKVSLVFRGAVGALGTGLVALLLSVAAGIPAHHVLGMGEHTLAELLRPGATFPIHVLLLAAMGKMITTGLTIRSGGSAGMLIPSMFLGGVSGALMGEVLRRTGVLPELDLALLVVVGIASALVAVIGVPLAAIALVLEVFGAAYGPPALLSCGVTYVLTLRIRVYGNQRMSPDPDADETGFADAGEAADAGAAAGMEGRPEGEP
;
A
#
# COMPACT_ATOMS: atom_id res chain seq x y z
N MET A 1 -27.20 -0.63 21.05
CA MET A 1 -27.67 -1.49 19.94
C MET A 1 -28.88 -0.92 19.17
N GLY A 2 -29.93 -0.39 19.82
CA GLY A 2 -31.12 0.15 19.13
C GLY A 2 -30.89 1.43 18.29
N ASP A 3 -30.05 2.37 18.76
CA ASP A 3 -29.72 3.59 17.99
C ASP A 3 -28.73 3.33 16.86
N LEU A 4 -27.89 2.30 16.98
CA LEU A 4 -26.98 1.85 15.94
C LEU A 4 -27.76 1.30 14.73
N PHE A 5 -28.73 0.40 14.97
CA PHE A 5 -29.60 -0.11 13.92
C PHE A 5 -30.41 1.02 13.26
N LYS A 6 -30.84 2.03 14.00
CA LYS A 6 -31.52 3.21 13.42
C LYS A 6 -30.60 4.09 12.55
N ARG A 7 -29.34 4.31 12.95
CA ARG A 7 -28.35 5.06 12.15
C ARG A 7 -27.97 4.31 10.86
N LEU A 8 -27.82 2.99 10.94
CA LEU A 8 -27.53 2.13 9.79
C LEU A 8 -28.74 1.97 8.86
N ASP A 9 -29.94 1.87 9.42
CA ASP A 9 -31.18 1.98 8.67
C ASP A 9 -31.28 3.34 7.99
N HIS A 10 -30.75 4.43 8.55
CA HIS A 10 -30.69 5.72 7.85
C HIS A 10 -29.71 5.72 6.66
N GLU A 11 -28.57 5.03 6.71
CA GLU A 11 -27.71 4.85 5.51
C GLU A 11 -28.39 3.99 4.43
N GLN A 12 -29.26 3.06 4.82
CA GLN A 12 -30.09 2.26 3.92
C GLN A 12 -31.44 2.91 3.56
N ARG A 13 -31.95 3.88 4.31
CA ARG A 13 -33.24 4.57 4.06
C ARG A 13 -33.07 5.95 3.42
N ALA A 14 -31.91 6.58 3.59
CA ALA A 14 -31.45 7.65 2.71
C ALA A 14 -31.30 7.18 1.25
N LEU A 15 -31.53 5.90 0.97
CA LEU A 15 -31.62 5.33 -0.39
C LEU A 15 -32.90 5.72 -1.15
N HIS A 16 -33.79 6.56 -0.60
CA HIS A 16 -34.88 7.25 -1.31
C HIS A 16 -34.45 8.62 -1.87
N ASP A 17 -33.23 8.71 -2.41
CA ASP A 17 -32.78 9.88 -3.15
C ASP A 17 -33.66 10.10 -4.38
N SER A 18 -33.96 11.36 -4.68
CA SER A 18 -34.58 11.73 -5.95
C SER A 18 -33.66 11.32 -7.12
N TRP A 19 -34.22 11.06 -8.30
CA TRP A 19 -33.40 10.79 -9.49
C TRP A 19 -32.39 11.92 -9.76
N ASP A 20 -32.74 13.16 -9.40
CA ASP A 20 -31.87 14.33 -9.54
C ASP A 20 -30.63 14.22 -8.63
N ASP A 21 -30.78 13.75 -7.40
CA ASP A 21 -29.66 13.52 -6.48
C ASP A 21 -28.74 12.42 -6.99
N VAL A 22 -29.30 11.32 -7.51
CA VAL A 22 -28.51 10.22 -8.11
C VAL A 22 -27.72 10.74 -9.31
N VAL A 23 -28.36 11.46 -10.23
CA VAL A 23 -27.70 12.04 -11.42
C VAL A 23 -26.61 13.03 -11.00
N ARG A 24 -26.85 13.86 -9.98
CA ARG A 24 -25.85 14.78 -9.43
C ARG A 24 -24.63 14.01 -8.91
N VAL A 25 -24.84 13.01 -8.07
CA VAL A 25 -23.74 12.21 -7.48
C VAL A 25 -22.94 11.51 -8.58
N LEU A 26 -23.61 10.91 -9.58
CA LEU A 26 -22.96 10.28 -10.73
C LEU A 26 -22.07 11.28 -11.48
N PHE A 27 -22.61 12.46 -11.80
CA PHE A 27 -21.88 13.50 -12.49
C PHE A 27 -20.64 13.98 -11.71
N VAL A 28 -20.80 14.24 -10.42
CA VAL A 28 -19.71 14.68 -9.53
C VAL A 28 -18.64 13.59 -9.41
N VAL A 29 -19.04 12.33 -9.20
CA VAL A 29 -18.13 11.18 -9.14
C VAL A 29 -17.33 11.06 -10.44
N SER A 30 -17.96 11.18 -11.62
CA SER A 30 -17.24 11.10 -12.90
C SER A 30 -16.22 12.23 -13.07
N MET A 31 -16.59 13.49 -12.79
CA MET A 31 -15.66 14.62 -12.89
C MET A 31 -14.48 14.50 -11.91
N MET A 32 -14.79 14.15 -10.67
CA MET A 32 -13.79 13.95 -9.62
C MET A 32 -12.83 12.82 -9.99
N SER A 33 -13.33 11.71 -10.52
CA SER A 33 -12.52 10.56 -10.92
C SER A 33 -11.54 10.93 -12.04
N ALA A 34 -11.95 11.79 -12.97
CA ALA A 34 -11.04 12.33 -14.00
C ALA A 34 -9.95 13.24 -13.41
N ALA A 35 -10.27 14.04 -12.38
CA ALA A 35 -9.29 14.86 -11.68
C ALA A 35 -8.28 14.01 -10.87
N VAL A 36 -8.77 12.99 -10.15
CA VAL A 36 -7.94 12.01 -9.45
C VAL A 36 -7.02 11.29 -10.44
N TRP A 37 -7.58 10.76 -11.53
CA TRP A 37 -6.82 10.10 -12.58
C TRP A 37 -5.71 10.99 -13.13
N SER A 38 -6.01 12.26 -13.44
CA SER A 38 -5.03 13.20 -13.99
C SER A 38 -3.85 13.40 -13.04
N LEU A 39 -4.13 13.62 -11.75
CA LEU A 39 -3.10 13.86 -10.74
C LEU A 39 -2.28 12.59 -10.44
N CYS A 40 -2.93 11.44 -10.28
CA CYS A 40 -2.28 10.17 -10.01
C CYS A 40 -1.43 9.69 -11.20
N SER A 41 -1.92 9.87 -12.43
CA SER A 41 -1.17 9.55 -13.65
C SER A 41 0.05 10.45 -13.84
N ALA A 42 -0.08 11.76 -13.58
CA ALA A 42 1.05 12.68 -13.61
C ALA A 42 2.11 12.30 -12.55
N LEU A 43 1.68 11.97 -11.33
CA LEU A 43 2.57 11.50 -10.27
C LEU A 43 3.28 10.20 -10.67
N ARG A 44 2.55 9.21 -11.19
CA ARG A 44 3.09 7.94 -11.68
C ARG A 44 4.17 8.18 -12.72
N PHE A 45 3.89 9.03 -13.72
CA PHE A 45 4.84 9.36 -14.79
C PHE A 45 6.12 9.99 -14.23
N VAL A 46 6.01 11.00 -13.36
CA VAL A 46 7.17 11.67 -12.75
C VAL A 46 8.03 10.69 -11.95
N VAL A 47 7.38 9.81 -11.17
CA VAL A 47 8.08 8.82 -10.36
C VAL A 47 8.82 7.80 -11.22
N HIS A 48 8.15 7.19 -12.20
CA HIS A 48 8.79 6.22 -13.09
C HIS A 48 9.93 6.85 -13.88
N ALA A 49 9.70 8.02 -14.50
CA ALA A 49 10.73 8.72 -15.26
C ALA A 49 11.98 9.03 -14.43
N GLY A 50 11.81 9.47 -13.18
CA GLY A 50 12.92 9.75 -12.28
C GLY A 50 13.63 8.48 -11.77
N SER A 51 12.85 7.51 -11.26
CA SER A 51 13.42 6.30 -10.67
C SER A 51 14.10 5.42 -11.70
N ASP A 52 13.48 5.22 -12.86
CA ASP A 52 14.02 4.38 -13.93
C ASP A 52 15.28 5.02 -14.53
N TRP A 53 15.30 6.35 -14.69
CA TRP A 53 16.52 7.05 -15.14
C TRP A 53 17.69 6.82 -14.18
N LEU A 54 17.48 6.94 -12.86
CA LEU A 54 18.53 6.70 -11.86
C LEU A 54 19.02 5.26 -11.86
N VAL A 55 18.08 4.31 -11.89
CA VAL A 55 18.39 2.88 -11.89
C VAL A 55 19.13 2.49 -13.17
N HIS A 56 18.68 2.95 -14.34
CA HIS A 56 19.35 2.70 -15.62
C HIS A 56 20.73 3.36 -15.70
N HIS A 57 20.90 4.55 -15.13
CA HIS A 57 22.20 5.22 -15.09
C HIS A 57 23.23 4.37 -14.33
N VAL A 58 22.84 3.80 -13.19
CA VAL A 58 23.72 2.92 -12.39
C VAL A 58 23.92 1.56 -13.06
N ALA A 59 22.88 0.97 -13.64
CA ALA A 59 22.96 -0.34 -14.28
C ALA A 59 23.73 -0.33 -15.60
N GLY A 60 23.62 0.75 -16.40
CA GLY A 60 24.23 0.85 -17.72
C GLY A 60 25.74 1.11 -17.70
N ALA A 61 26.25 1.77 -16.65
CA ALA A 61 27.67 2.05 -16.48
C ALA A 61 28.05 2.04 -14.98
N PRO A 62 28.15 0.85 -14.36
CA PRO A 62 28.45 0.71 -12.94
C PRO A 62 29.86 1.22 -12.65
N SER A 63 29.94 2.51 -12.30
CA SER A 63 31.16 3.25 -12.00
C SER A 63 30.98 3.94 -10.64
N PRO A 64 32.08 4.24 -9.92
CA PRO A 64 32.00 5.02 -8.69
C PRO A 64 31.25 6.35 -8.86
N TRP A 65 31.35 6.95 -10.05
CA TRP A 65 30.63 8.16 -10.40
C TRP A 65 29.11 7.95 -10.50
N ALA A 66 28.65 6.89 -11.18
CA ALA A 66 27.21 6.60 -11.29
C ALA A 66 26.57 6.40 -9.90
N TRP A 67 27.27 5.71 -9.01
CA TRP A 67 26.84 5.55 -7.61
C TRP A 67 26.89 6.87 -6.83
N ALA A 68 27.92 7.70 -7.02
CA ALA A 68 27.98 9.02 -6.39
C ALA A 68 26.82 9.93 -6.83
N VAL A 69 26.42 9.87 -8.10
CA VAL A 69 25.24 10.59 -8.61
C VAL A 69 23.97 10.08 -7.94
N LEU A 70 23.75 8.76 -7.87
CA LEU A 70 22.58 8.18 -7.21
C LEU A 70 22.50 8.58 -5.73
N LEU A 71 23.61 8.47 -4.99
CA LEU A 71 23.69 8.86 -3.58
C LEU A 71 23.46 10.35 -3.41
N GLY A 72 24.05 11.19 -4.27
CA GLY A 72 23.87 12.64 -4.26
C GLY A 72 22.40 13.04 -4.46
N VAL A 73 21.73 12.45 -5.46
CA VAL A 73 20.31 12.71 -5.74
C VAL A 73 19.42 12.27 -4.58
N LEU A 74 19.67 11.09 -4.00
CA LEU A 74 18.95 10.60 -2.81
C LEU A 74 19.10 11.55 -1.62
N VAL A 75 20.33 11.98 -1.32
CA VAL A 75 20.63 12.89 -0.19
C VAL A 75 19.99 14.25 -0.40
N VAL A 76 20.11 14.83 -1.59
CA VAL A 76 19.47 16.12 -1.93
C VAL A 76 17.95 16.02 -1.82
N GLY A 77 17.34 14.95 -2.33
CA GLY A 77 15.92 14.67 -2.15
C GLY A 77 15.53 14.52 -0.67
N GLY A 78 16.36 13.84 0.13
CA GLY A 78 16.21 13.73 1.59
C GLY A 78 16.23 15.06 2.32
N LEU A 79 17.19 15.93 2.00
CA LEU A 79 17.30 17.28 2.58
C LEU A 79 16.12 18.17 2.17
N ALA A 80 15.72 18.13 0.89
CA ALA A 80 14.59 18.89 0.38
C ALA A 80 13.29 18.52 1.12
N ARG A 81 13.05 17.21 1.31
CA ARG A 81 11.90 16.71 2.09
C ARG A 81 11.98 17.14 3.54
N GLY A 82 13.13 16.97 4.20
CA GLY A 82 13.34 17.41 5.58
C GLY A 82 13.08 18.91 5.79
N ALA A 83 13.42 19.75 4.80
CA ALA A 83 13.10 21.18 4.81
C ALA A 83 11.61 21.46 4.60
N LEU A 84 10.93 20.71 3.71
CA LEU A 84 9.49 20.85 3.48
C LEU A 84 8.66 20.43 4.68
N LEU A 85 9.03 19.34 5.38
CA LEU A 85 8.33 18.85 6.58
C LEU A 85 8.30 19.87 7.73
N ARG A 86 9.16 20.90 7.71
CA ARG A 86 9.12 22.00 8.69
C ARG A 86 8.06 23.06 8.39
N ARG A 87 7.48 23.04 7.19
CA ARG A 87 6.47 24.00 6.78
C ARG A 87 5.08 23.54 7.23
N PRO A 88 4.17 24.46 7.61
CA PRO A 88 2.84 24.10 8.07
C PRO A 88 2.06 23.22 7.06
N GLY A 89 1.53 22.11 7.56
CA GLY A 89 0.71 21.15 6.81
C GLY A 89 1.46 20.30 5.78
N TRP A 90 2.78 20.16 5.91
CA TRP A 90 3.59 19.16 5.21
C TRP A 90 3.89 17.94 6.08
N ASP A 91 3.76 18.06 7.40
CA ASP A 91 3.89 16.99 8.37
C ASP A 91 2.94 15.81 8.06
N GLU A 92 1.69 16.09 7.69
CA GLU A 92 0.70 15.08 7.27
C GLU A 92 1.09 14.31 5.98
N THR A 93 2.12 14.76 5.25
CA THR A 93 2.55 14.10 4.01
C THR A 93 3.60 13.02 4.23
N ALA A 94 4.28 13.03 5.39
CA ALA A 94 5.27 12.02 5.75
C ALA A 94 4.62 10.64 5.93
N GLY A 95 5.42 9.59 5.78
CA GLY A 95 4.95 8.22 5.90
C GLY A 95 4.10 7.78 4.71
N ASP A 96 3.44 6.65 4.85
CA ASP A 96 2.63 6.06 3.78
C ASP A 96 1.35 6.89 3.52
N GLY A 97 0.68 7.33 4.58
CA GLY A 97 -0.53 8.12 4.56
C GLY A 97 -1.84 7.34 4.72
N MET A 98 -1.83 6.00 4.80
CA MET A 98 -3.08 5.23 4.90
C MET A 98 -3.85 5.55 6.19
N ASP A 99 -3.14 5.68 7.31
CA ASP A 99 -3.73 6.10 8.58
C ASP A 99 -4.33 7.51 8.52
N VAL A 100 -3.77 8.40 7.70
CA VAL A 100 -4.30 9.76 7.49
C VAL A 100 -5.59 9.72 6.67
N ALA A 101 -5.64 8.89 5.62
CA ALA A 101 -6.85 8.69 4.82
C ALA A 101 -7.97 8.08 5.68
N LEU A 102 -7.67 7.07 6.49
CA LEU A 102 -8.63 6.46 7.42
C LEU A 102 -9.11 7.44 8.47
N ALA A 103 -8.19 8.16 9.14
CA ALA A 103 -8.57 9.17 10.12
C ALA A 103 -9.47 10.25 9.51
N ASN A 104 -9.16 10.71 8.29
CA ASN A 104 -10.00 11.67 7.57
C ASN A 104 -11.38 11.11 7.24
N TYR A 105 -11.47 9.83 6.89
CA TYR A 105 -12.71 9.15 6.58
C TYR A 105 -13.56 8.89 7.83
N HIS A 106 -12.97 8.28 8.86
CA HIS A 106 -13.62 7.92 10.13
C HIS A 106 -13.93 9.10 11.04
N SER A 107 -13.28 10.26 10.84
CA SER A 107 -13.63 11.48 11.57
C SER A 107 -15.12 11.85 11.49
N THR A 108 -15.77 11.46 10.40
CA THR A 108 -17.22 11.66 10.20
C THR A 108 -18.08 10.72 11.05
N TYR A 109 -17.55 9.59 11.54
CA TYR A 109 -18.25 8.66 12.44
C TYR A 109 -18.05 9.04 13.91
N ASP A 110 -16.85 9.48 14.27
CA ASP A 110 -16.44 9.72 15.67
C ASP A 110 -17.11 10.96 16.29
N HIS A 111 -17.46 11.97 15.50
CA HIS A 111 -17.94 13.26 15.99
C HIS A 111 -19.40 13.54 15.62
N ALA A 112 -20.23 12.51 15.42
CA ALA A 112 -21.62 12.63 14.94
C ALA A 112 -22.56 13.48 15.83
N GLY A 113 -22.10 14.00 16.98
CA GLY A 113 -22.79 14.99 17.82
C GLY A 113 -22.19 16.40 17.78
N ASP A 114 -20.93 16.55 17.38
CA ASP A 114 -20.22 17.81 17.20
C ASP A 114 -20.04 18.04 15.70
N ASP A 115 -20.99 18.78 15.12
CA ASP A 115 -20.85 19.53 13.87
C ASP A 115 -19.79 19.02 12.87
N PRO A 116 -20.13 18.34 11.75
CA PRO A 116 -19.15 17.79 10.80
C PRO A 116 -18.30 18.83 10.04
N ARG A 117 -18.49 20.14 10.31
CA ARG A 117 -17.73 21.27 9.75
C ARG A 117 -16.20 21.13 9.81
N PRO A 118 -15.55 20.53 10.83
CA PRO A 118 -14.09 20.43 10.88
C PRO A 118 -13.49 19.72 9.67
N ARG A 119 -14.12 18.66 9.13
CA ARG A 119 -13.61 18.00 7.92
C ARG A 119 -13.94 18.80 6.65
N PHE A 120 -15.11 19.43 6.60
CA PHE A 120 -15.48 20.34 5.51
C PHE A 120 -14.63 21.61 5.46
N GLU A 121 -13.78 21.90 6.44
CA GLU A 121 -12.92 23.09 6.48
C GLU A 121 -11.43 22.79 6.20
N ARG A 122 -10.96 21.54 6.38
CA ARG A 122 -9.55 21.15 6.11
C ARG A 122 -9.12 21.39 4.66
N PRO A 123 -7.91 21.86 4.34
CA PRO A 123 -7.50 22.15 2.97
C PRO A 123 -7.25 20.88 2.13
N ALA A 124 -8.32 20.18 1.72
CA ALA A 124 -8.26 18.84 1.13
C ALA A 124 -7.47 18.80 -0.20
N PHE A 125 -7.70 19.75 -1.11
CA PHE A 125 -6.85 19.89 -2.31
C PHE A 125 -5.39 20.21 -2.00
N GLY A 126 -5.16 20.99 -0.94
CA GLY A 126 -3.81 21.29 -0.47
C GLY A 126 -3.10 20.01 -0.01
N LEU A 127 -3.78 19.15 0.75
CA LEU A 127 -3.24 17.86 1.18
C LEU A 127 -2.92 16.96 -0.02
N ALA A 128 -3.84 16.83 -0.99
CA ALA A 128 -3.62 16.04 -2.20
C ALA A 128 -2.36 16.49 -2.98
N LEU A 129 -2.23 17.79 -3.22
CA LEU A 129 -1.08 18.34 -3.96
C LEU A 129 0.24 18.21 -3.19
N ARG A 130 0.22 18.48 -1.87
CA ARG A 130 1.42 18.33 -1.04
C ARG A 130 1.85 16.87 -0.92
N LYS A 131 0.90 15.93 -0.76
CA LYS A 131 1.19 14.50 -0.74
C LYS A 131 1.79 14.06 -2.07
N ALA A 132 1.19 14.43 -3.21
CA ALA A 132 1.76 14.13 -4.53
C ALA A 132 3.19 14.66 -4.69
N ALA A 133 3.44 15.92 -4.29
CA ALA A 133 4.78 16.51 -4.36
C ALA A 133 5.79 15.79 -3.44
N ALA A 134 5.41 15.45 -2.20
CA ALA A 134 6.26 14.73 -1.26
C ALA A 134 6.58 13.30 -1.75
N THR A 135 5.61 12.63 -2.36
CA THR A 135 5.78 11.29 -2.95
C THR A 135 6.68 11.34 -4.17
N ALA A 136 6.48 12.31 -5.07
CA ALA A 136 7.37 12.53 -6.22
C ALA A 136 8.81 12.76 -5.76
N LEU A 137 9.04 13.66 -4.79
CA LEU A 137 10.36 13.93 -4.23
C LEU A 137 10.99 12.73 -3.49
N THR A 138 10.19 11.74 -3.09
CA THR A 138 10.68 10.56 -2.39
C THR A 138 11.04 9.45 -3.38
N LEU A 139 10.12 9.11 -4.26
CA LEU A 139 10.24 7.94 -5.14
C LEU A 139 10.97 8.28 -6.45
N ALA A 140 10.75 9.46 -7.04
CA ALA A 140 11.43 9.86 -8.27
C ALA A 140 12.94 10.05 -8.07
N THR A 141 13.38 10.34 -6.83
CA THR A 141 14.82 10.42 -6.48
C THR A 141 15.43 9.07 -6.13
N GLY A 142 14.71 7.95 -6.32
CA GLY A 142 15.21 6.59 -6.11
C GLY A 142 14.93 6.00 -4.72
N GLY A 143 14.06 6.61 -3.92
CA GLY A 143 13.60 6.03 -2.66
C GLY A 143 12.89 4.68 -2.87
N SER A 144 12.85 3.85 -1.83
CA SER A 144 12.19 2.55 -1.88
C SER A 144 10.80 2.62 -1.27
N GLY A 145 9.78 2.16 -2.00
CA GLY A 145 8.39 2.12 -1.56
C GLY A 145 7.40 2.18 -2.73
N GLY A 146 6.09 2.13 -2.46
CA GLY A 146 5.04 2.13 -3.48
C GLY A 146 4.29 3.46 -3.63
N LEU A 147 3.52 3.62 -4.70
CA LEU A 147 2.69 4.81 -4.94
C LEU A 147 1.31 4.72 -4.29
N GLU A 148 0.89 3.51 -3.91
CA GLU A 148 -0.51 3.16 -3.72
C GLU A 148 -1.10 3.82 -2.47
N ALA A 149 -0.40 3.73 -1.34
CA ALA A 149 -0.83 4.37 -0.10
C ALA A 149 -0.88 5.91 -0.22
N PRO A 150 0.14 6.59 -0.80
CA PRO A 150 0.02 8.02 -1.06
C PRO A 150 -1.15 8.40 -1.97
N VAL A 151 -1.44 7.62 -3.03
CA VAL A 151 -2.58 7.94 -3.90
C VAL A 151 -3.93 7.68 -3.23
N VAL A 152 -4.02 6.79 -2.24
CA VAL A 152 -5.23 6.65 -1.41
C VAL A 152 -5.52 7.97 -0.68
N VAL A 153 -4.50 8.61 -0.09
CA VAL A 153 -4.65 9.95 0.51
C VAL A 153 -5.05 11.00 -0.52
N ILE A 154 -4.41 10.98 -1.69
CA ILE A 154 -4.70 11.92 -2.78
C ILE A 154 -6.16 11.76 -3.24
N GLY A 155 -6.61 10.52 -3.46
CA GLY A 155 -7.98 10.19 -3.85
C GLY A 155 -9.01 10.61 -2.79
N GLU A 156 -8.76 10.26 -1.53
CA GLU A 156 -9.59 10.67 -0.39
C GLU A 156 -9.71 12.19 -0.31
N ALA A 157 -8.58 12.90 -0.38
CA ALA A 157 -8.52 14.34 -0.22
C ALA A 157 -9.11 15.10 -1.43
N VAL A 158 -8.94 14.60 -2.66
CA VAL A 158 -9.64 15.12 -3.83
C VAL A 158 -11.14 14.92 -3.70
N GLY A 159 -11.58 13.73 -3.23
CA GLY A 159 -13.00 13.46 -3.00
C GLY A 159 -13.64 14.38 -1.96
N ALA A 160 -12.98 14.57 -0.82
CA ALA A 160 -13.40 15.53 0.20
C ALA A 160 -13.41 16.98 -0.34
N GLY A 161 -12.46 17.33 -1.20
CA GLY A 161 -12.42 18.64 -1.85
C GLY A 161 -13.59 18.87 -2.81
N TRP A 162 -13.97 17.88 -3.62
CA TRP A 162 -15.14 17.97 -4.51
C TRP A 162 -16.44 18.08 -3.70
N ALA A 163 -16.56 17.37 -2.57
CA ALA A 163 -17.68 17.53 -1.64
C ALA A 163 -17.87 18.99 -1.21
N ARG A 164 -16.75 19.71 -0.93
CA ARG A 164 -16.78 21.13 -0.60
C ARG A 164 -17.19 22.01 -1.77
N VAL A 165 -16.67 21.76 -2.97
CA VAL A 165 -17.01 22.52 -4.18
C VAL A 165 -18.52 22.47 -4.45
N PHE A 166 -19.12 21.29 -4.30
CA PHE A 166 -20.56 21.08 -4.46
C PHE A 166 -21.38 21.37 -3.19
N ARG A 167 -20.75 21.91 -2.14
CA ARG A 167 -21.38 22.31 -0.87
C ARG A 167 -22.22 21.20 -0.22
N VAL A 168 -21.76 19.96 -0.35
CA VAL A 168 -22.40 18.79 0.27
C VAL A 168 -22.47 18.99 1.78
N ARG A 169 -23.64 18.65 2.35
CA ARG A 169 -23.91 18.71 3.80
C ARG A 169 -24.14 17.34 4.42
N SER A 170 -24.33 16.31 3.61
CA SER A 170 -24.51 14.94 4.06
C SER A 170 -23.16 14.26 4.25
N GLU A 171 -22.92 13.70 5.44
CA GLU A 171 -21.75 12.86 5.70
C GLU A 171 -21.72 11.64 4.79
N HIS A 172 -22.88 11.08 4.43
CA HIS A 172 -22.96 9.90 3.56
C HIS A 172 -22.49 10.22 2.13
N GLU A 173 -22.84 11.39 1.61
CA GLU A 173 -22.40 11.85 0.29
C GLU A 173 -20.90 12.21 0.31
N LEU A 174 -20.41 12.83 1.39
CA LEU A 174 -18.96 13.04 1.60
C LEU A 174 -18.18 11.73 1.58
N ARG A 175 -18.61 10.73 2.36
CA ARG A 175 -18.01 9.39 2.39
C ARG A 175 -18.04 8.73 1.02
N THR A 176 -19.14 8.92 0.27
CA THR A 176 -19.26 8.41 -1.11
C THR A 176 -18.19 9.01 -2.02
N TYR A 177 -17.96 10.32 -1.97
CA TYR A 177 -16.91 10.98 -2.77
C TYR A 177 -15.50 10.59 -2.33
N GLN A 178 -15.24 10.47 -1.02
CA GLN A 178 -13.95 9.98 -0.51
C GLN A 178 -13.64 8.56 -1.02
N LEU A 179 -14.59 7.63 -0.89
CA LEU A 179 -14.44 6.25 -1.38
C LEU A 179 -14.27 6.17 -2.88
N ALA A 180 -15.08 6.90 -3.64
CA ALA A 180 -14.97 6.97 -5.09
C ALA A 180 -13.61 7.55 -5.51
N GLY A 181 -13.09 8.54 -4.79
CA GLY A 181 -11.76 9.10 -5.01
C GLY A 181 -10.65 8.08 -4.76
N ILE A 182 -10.73 7.33 -3.64
CA ILE A 182 -9.80 6.24 -3.33
C ILE A 182 -9.85 5.16 -4.42
N ALA A 183 -11.04 4.73 -4.82
CA ALA A 183 -11.21 3.71 -5.86
C ALA A 183 -10.61 4.16 -7.19
N ALA A 184 -10.92 5.38 -7.65
CA ALA A 184 -10.34 5.95 -8.87
C ALA A 184 -8.80 6.04 -8.80
N ALA A 185 -8.24 6.42 -7.64
CA ALA A 185 -6.80 6.53 -7.45
C ALA A 185 -6.10 5.17 -7.54
N VAL A 186 -6.62 4.16 -6.84
CA VAL A 186 -6.08 2.79 -6.83
C VAL A 186 -6.20 2.17 -8.22
N THR A 187 -7.36 2.33 -8.89
CA THR A 187 -7.55 1.84 -10.26
C THR A 187 -6.63 2.53 -11.26
N THR A 188 -6.32 3.82 -11.08
CA THR A 188 -5.38 4.55 -11.94
C THR A 188 -3.99 3.90 -11.93
N LEU A 189 -3.54 3.39 -10.78
CA LEU A 189 -2.24 2.73 -10.66
C LEU A 189 -2.29 1.27 -11.12
N LEU A 190 -3.25 0.49 -10.62
CA LEU A 190 -3.27 -0.96 -10.80
C LEU A 190 -3.90 -1.40 -12.13
N GLY A 191 -4.69 -0.53 -12.77
CA GLY A 191 -5.46 -0.91 -13.96
C GLY A 191 -6.60 -1.89 -13.65
N ALA A 192 -7.02 -1.98 -12.39
CA ALA A 192 -7.96 -2.96 -11.87
C ALA A 192 -9.18 -2.26 -11.22
N PRO A 193 -10.28 -2.02 -11.96
CA PRO A 193 -11.43 -1.26 -11.46
C PRO A 193 -12.23 -2.00 -10.38
N PHE A 194 -12.45 -3.31 -10.53
CA PHE A 194 -13.18 -4.08 -9.52
C PHE A 194 -12.36 -4.22 -8.23
N ALA A 195 -11.06 -4.50 -8.37
CA ALA A 195 -10.15 -4.57 -7.23
C ALA A 195 -10.03 -3.23 -6.50
N GLY A 196 -9.90 -2.11 -7.23
CA GLY A 196 -9.83 -0.77 -6.64
C GLY A 196 -11.09 -0.36 -5.87
N ALA A 197 -12.27 -0.72 -6.37
CA ALA A 197 -13.53 -0.45 -5.68
C ALA A 197 -13.70 -1.32 -4.42
N LEU A 198 -13.36 -2.60 -4.48
CA LEU A 198 -13.38 -3.48 -3.31
C LEU A 198 -12.36 -3.03 -2.27
N PHE A 199 -11.16 -2.63 -2.71
CA PHE A 199 -10.14 -2.07 -1.84
C PHE A 199 -10.68 -0.85 -1.09
N ALA A 200 -11.27 0.13 -1.77
CA ALA A 200 -11.78 1.34 -1.12
C ALA A 200 -12.82 1.01 -0.03
N ILE A 201 -13.74 0.08 -0.33
CA ILE A 201 -14.78 -0.34 0.62
C ILE A 201 -14.17 -1.12 1.79
N GLU A 202 -13.45 -2.20 1.53
CA GLU A 202 -12.90 -3.09 2.56
C GLU A 202 -11.89 -2.35 3.46
N PHE A 203 -11.09 -1.46 2.88
CA PHE A 203 -10.16 -0.62 3.63
C PHE A 203 -10.86 0.35 4.59
N CYS A 204 -11.89 1.05 4.12
CA CYS A 204 -12.57 2.08 4.92
C CYS A 204 -13.68 1.54 5.84
N TYR A 205 -14.34 0.46 5.44
CA TYR A 205 -15.48 -0.13 6.16
C TYR A 205 -15.13 -1.38 6.97
N GLY A 206 -13.94 -1.95 6.80
CA GLY A 206 -13.56 -3.18 7.48
C GLY A 206 -14.45 -4.34 7.04
N ASP A 207 -15.22 -4.89 7.98
CA ASP A 207 -16.01 -6.11 7.77
C ASP A 207 -17.35 -5.92 7.03
N ARG A 208 -17.66 -4.70 6.57
CA ARG A 208 -18.96 -4.38 5.92
C ARG A 208 -18.82 -3.90 4.49
N ILE A 209 -19.74 -4.33 3.64
CA ILE A 209 -19.87 -3.83 2.26
C ILE A 209 -21.18 -3.06 2.12
N ILE A 210 -21.06 -1.75 1.86
CA ILE A 210 -22.22 -0.89 1.56
C ILE A 210 -22.43 -0.82 0.05
N TYR A 211 -23.40 -1.60 -0.45
CA TYR A 211 -23.59 -1.84 -1.88
C TYR A 211 -23.71 -0.58 -2.74
N ARG A 212 -24.46 0.45 -2.30
CA ARG A 212 -24.59 1.69 -3.10
C ARG A 212 -23.28 2.47 -3.19
N LYS A 213 -22.52 2.57 -2.09
CA LYS A 213 -21.21 3.22 -2.09
C LYS A 213 -20.21 2.43 -2.94
N PHE A 214 -20.30 1.09 -2.88
CA PHE A 214 -19.55 0.21 -3.76
C PHE A 214 -19.88 0.45 -5.25
N ALA A 215 -21.15 0.66 -5.62
CA ALA A 215 -21.53 1.00 -6.99
C ALA A 215 -20.91 2.32 -7.49
N TYR A 216 -20.88 3.36 -6.65
CA TYR A 216 -20.20 4.61 -7.01
C TYR A 216 -18.68 4.47 -7.07
N ALA A 217 -18.08 3.66 -6.18
CA ALA A 217 -16.67 3.33 -6.25
C ALA A 217 -16.31 2.56 -7.53
N LEU A 218 -17.16 1.62 -7.96
CA LEU A 218 -17.01 0.92 -9.24
C LEU A 218 -17.09 1.87 -10.43
N LEU A 219 -18.05 2.81 -10.42
CA LEU A 219 -18.13 3.83 -11.47
C LEU A 219 -16.86 4.68 -11.52
N ALA A 220 -16.37 5.12 -10.37
CA ALA A 220 -15.15 5.92 -10.27
C ALA A 220 -13.92 5.18 -10.81
N GLY A 221 -13.77 3.91 -10.43
CA GLY A 221 -12.76 3.01 -10.97
C GLY A 221 -12.90 2.84 -12.48
N LEU A 222 -14.12 2.63 -12.99
CA LEU A 222 -14.36 2.47 -14.43
C LEU A 222 -14.00 3.73 -15.24
N VAL A 223 -14.29 4.92 -14.71
CA VAL A 223 -13.87 6.19 -15.32
C VAL A 223 -12.35 6.27 -15.39
N ALA A 224 -11.65 6.03 -14.27
CA ALA A 224 -10.18 6.03 -14.24
C ALA A 224 -9.58 4.98 -15.18
N TYR A 225 -10.13 3.77 -15.22
CA TYR A 225 -9.74 2.69 -16.11
C TYR A 225 -9.89 3.08 -17.58
N THR A 226 -11.04 3.66 -17.95
CA THR A 226 -11.31 4.11 -19.33
C THR A 226 -10.35 5.22 -19.76
N LEU A 227 -10.01 6.14 -18.85
CA LEU A 227 -9.04 7.20 -19.11
C LEU A 227 -7.62 6.63 -19.28
N ASN A 228 -7.21 5.67 -18.44
CA ASN A 228 -5.96 4.93 -18.63
C ASN A 228 -5.89 4.28 -20.02
N GLN A 229 -6.93 3.53 -20.40
CA GLN A 229 -7.05 2.88 -21.71
C GLN A 229 -6.92 3.88 -22.86
N ARG A 230 -7.58 5.04 -22.73
CA ARG A 230 -7.66 6.01 -23.82
C ARG A 230 -6.39 6.85 -24.00
N PHE A 231 -5.73 7.22 -22.91
CA PHE A 231 -4.66 8.24 -22.94
C PHE A 231 -3.27 7.71 -22.61
N ILE A 232 -3.15 6.63 -21.82
CA ILE A 232 -1.86 6.08 -21.40
C ILE A 232 -1.55 4.79 -22.16
N GLY A 233 -2.59 4.00 -22.49
CA GLY A 233 -2.45 2.64 -22.97
C GLY A 233 -2.41 1.68 -21.77
N LEU A 234 -3.23 0.62 -21.80
CA LEU A 234 -3.33 -0.30 -20.68
C LEU A 234 -2.29 -1.41 -20.80
N GLU A 235 -1.17 -1.22 -20.12
CA GLU A 235 -0.35 -2.35 -19.69
C GLU A 235 -0.68 -2.62 -18.22
N PRO A 236 -1.18 -3.83 -17.87
CA PRO A 236 -1.32 -4.24 -16.49
C PRO A 236 0.00 -4.03 -15.74
N ILE A 237 -0.10 -3.60 -14.47
CA ILE A 237 1.09 -3.40 -13.63
C ILE A 237 1.96 -4.67 -13.53
N PHE A 238 1.32 -5.84 -13.61
CA PHE A 238 2.00 -7.13 -13.71
C PHE A 238 1.32 -7.99 -14.78
N SER A 239 2.13 -8.81 -15.47
CA SER A 239 1.63 -9.84 -16.38
C SER A 239 2.19 -11.19 -15.93
N ALA A 240 1.32 -12.18 -15.78
CA ALA A 240 1.70 -13.57 -15.52
C ALA A 240 1.49 -14.42 -16.77
N PRO A 241 2.23 -15.54 -16.95
CA PRO A 241 2.00 -16.48 -18.03
C PRO A 241 0.59 -17.09 -17.96
N PRO A 242 0.04 -17.59 -19.06
CA PRO A 242 -1.19 -18.38 -19.00
C PRO A 242 -1.00 -19.62 -18.12
N HIS A 243 -1.91 -19.82 -17.17
CA HIS A 243 -1.90 -20.97 -16.28
C HIS A 243 -3.12 -21.88 -16.53
N ALA A 244 -2.98 -23.17 -16.26
CA ALA A 244 -4.07 -24.13 -16.42
C ALA A 244 -5.22 -23.82 -15.43
N ARG A 245 -6.47 -24.05 -15.86
CA ARG A 245 -7.65 -23.86 -14.98
C ARG A 245 -7.90 -25.03 -14.04
N SER A 246 -7.31 -26.18 -14.33
CA SER A 246 -7.37 -27.37 -13.48
C SER A 246 -6.23 -27.33 -12.49
N HIS A 247 -6.54 -27.42 -11.20
CA HIS A 247 -5.55 -27.51 -10.14
C HIS A 247 -5.60 -28.88 -9.46
N THR A 248 -4.43 -29.42 -9.17
CA THR A 248 -4.23 -30.63 -8.39
C THR A 248 -4.39 -30.32 -6.89
N LEU A 249 -4.67 -31.35 -6.09
CA LEU A 249 -4.72 -31.21 -4.62
C LEU A 249 -3.36 -30.76 -4.05
N ALA A 250 -2.27 -31.16 -4.70
CA ALA A 250 -0.92 -30.76 -4.33
C ALA A 250 -0.69 -29.25 -4.50
N GLU A 251 -1.19 -28.66 -5.59
CA GLU A 251 -1.13 -27.21 -5.81
C GLU A 251 -1.91 -26.44 -4.75
N TYR A 252 -3.12 -26.90 -4.37
CA TYR A 252 -3.85 -26.31 -3.26
C TYR A 252 -3.11 -26.45 -1.92
N GLY A 253 -2.50 -27.61 -1.66
CA GLY A 253 -1.68 -27.82 -0.47
C GLY A 253 -0.47 -26.88 -0.38
N ILE A 254 0.23 -26.68 -1.49
CA ILE A 254 1.41 -25.79 -1.53
C ILE A 254 0.99 -24.33 -1.45
N THR A 255 -0.10 -23.93 -2.08
CA THR A 255 -0.56 -22.52 -2.02
C THR A 255 -1.02 -22.15 -0.61
N ALA A 256 -1.63 -23.09 0.13
CA ALA A 256 -1.87 -22.95 1.57
C ALA A 256 -0.56 -22.91 2.38
N LEU A 257 0.45 -23.71 2.02
CA LEU A 257 1.78 -23.66 2.66
C LEU A 257 2.47 -22.31 2.42
N VAL A 258 2.40 -21.75 1.21
CA VAL A 258 2.89 -20.40 0.91
C VAL A 258 2.14 -19.39 1.77
N ALA A 259 0.81 -19.46 1.87
CA ALA A 259 0.06 -18.59 2.77
C ALA A 259 0.60 -18.68 4.22
N ILE A 260 0.76 -19.88 4.78
CA ILE A 260 1.28 -20.06 6.15
C ILE A 260 2.70 -19.48 6.32
N THR A 261 3.58 -19.76 5.37
CA THR A 261 5.01 -19.39 5.44
C THR A 261 5.27 -17.91 5.12
N VAL A 262 4.40 -17.28 4.32
CA VAL A 262 4.53 -15.87 3.93
C VAL A 262 3.81 -14.96 4.93
N SER A 263 2.59 -15.30 5.34
CA SER A 263 1.68 -14.37 6.03
C SER A 263 2.25 -13.78 7.31
N ALA A 264 2.45 -14.62 8.34
CA ALA A 264 2.90 -14.14 9.64
C ALA A 264 4.34 -13.62 9.62
N PRO A 265 5.31 -14.27 8.93
CA PRO A 265 6.69 -13.78 8.91
C PRO A 265 6.83 -12.45 8.19
N VAL A 266 6.17 -12.25 7.03
CA VAL A 266 6.25 -10.97 6.31
C VAL A 266 5.62 -9.86 7.14
N ALA A 267 4.40 -10.04 7.66
CA ALA A 267 3.73 -9.02 8.46
C ALA A 267 4.53 -8.66 9.73
N LEU A 268 4.96 -9.67 10.50
CA LEU A 268 5.67 -9.45 11.76
C LEU A 268 7.10 -8.94 11.57
N ALA A 269 7.87 -9.49 10.62
CA ALA A 269 9.23 -9.05 10.36
C ALA A 269 9.25 -7.63 9.80
N PHE A 270 8.34 -7.33 8.87
CA PHE A 270 8.21 -5.99 8.29
C PHE A 270 7.80 -4.98 9.36
N GLY A 271 6.76 -5.27 10.16
CA GLY A 271 6.34 -4.41 11.27
C GLY A 271 7.45 -4.12 12.28
N ARG A 272 8.15 -5.15 12.75
CA ARG A 272 9.28 -4.99 13.70
C ARG A 272 10.44 -4.21 13.12
N LEU A 273 10.79 -4.45 11.85
CA LEU A 273 11.86 -3.71 11.19
C LEU A 273 11.49 -2.23 11.04
N MET A 274 10.23 -1.95 10.69
CA MET A 274 9.72 -0.58 10.61
C MET A 274 9.82 0.13 11.96
N ALA A 275 9.40 -0.52 13.05
CA ALA A 275 9.50 0.03 14.40
C ALA A 275 10.97 0.34 14.78
N LYS A 276 11.86 -0.64 14.65
CA LYS A 276 13.30 -0.45 14.92
C LYS A 276 13.92 0.66 14.06
N THR A 277 13.52 0.76 12.80
CA THR A 277 14.03 1.81 11.91
C THR A 277 13.52 3.19 12.34
N ALA A 278 12.28 3.29 12.83
CA ALA A 278 11.74 4.51 13.40
C ALA A 278 12.55 4.95 14.63
N ASP A 279 12.91 4.04 15.53
CA ASP A 279 13.70 4.35 16.73
C ASP A 279 15.10 4.85 16.39
N LEU A 280 15.75 4.21 15.42
CA LEU A 280 17.11 4.57 14.99
C LEU A 280 17.12 5.96 14.34
N VAL A 281 16.19 6.20 13.43
CA VAL A 281 16.13 7.43 12.63
C VAL A 281 15.50 8.59 13.42
N GLY A 282 14.66 8.28 14.41
CA GLY A 282 14.04 9.24 15.32
C GLY A 282 15.05 10.07 16.13
N LYS A 283 16.24 9.50 16.42
CA LYS A 283 17.35 10.18 17.11
C LYS A 283 17.99 11.32 16.29
N VAL A 284 17.74 11.34 14.98
CA VAL A 284 18.25 12.37 14.07
C VAL A 284 17.25 13.52 13.99
N SER A 285 17.76 14.76 13.99
CA SER A 285 16.95 15.96 13.81
C SER A 285 16.15 15.93 12.50
N LEU A 286 14.95 16.50 12.51
CA LEU A 286 13.98 16.42 11.40
C LEU A 286 14.56 16.84 10.03
N VAL A 287 15.46 17.84 10.00
CA VAL A 287 16.07 18.35 8.76
C VAL A 287 16.99 17.30 8.11
N PHE A 288 17.85 16.67 8.92
CA PHE A 288 18.83 15.71 8.41
C PHE A 288 18.28 14.29 8.36
N ARG A 289 17.16 14.03 9.03
CA ARG A 289 16.52 12.72 9.10
C ARG A 289 16.31 12.10 7.72
N GLY A 290 15.70 12.85 6.80
CA GLY A 290 15.46 12.40 5.43
C GLY A 290 16.74 12.12 4.64
N ALA A 291 17.80 12.91 4.87
CA ALA A 291 19.10 12.74 4.23
C ALA A 291 19.84 11.49 4.73
N VAL A 292 19.81 11.25 6.05
CA VAL A 292 20.40 10.06 6.67
C VAL A 292 19.68 8.80 6.21
N GLY A 293 18.35 8.81 6.19
CA GLY A 293 17.55 7.71 5.64
C GLY A 293 17.91 7.43 4.18
N ALA A 294 17.90 8.46 3.33
CA ALA A 294 18.20 8.33 1.91
C ALA A 294 19.65 7.89 1.61
N LEU A 295 20.62 8.35 2.41
CA LEU A 295 21.98 7.86 2.34
C LEU A 295 22.04 6.37 2.71
N GLY A 296 21.38 5.98 3.80
CA GLY A 296 21.28 4.59 4.24
C GLY A 296 20.66 3.68 3.17
N THR A 297 19.60 4.12 2.50
CA THR A 297 18.98 3.34 1.41
C THR A 297 19.94 3.10 0.26
N GLY A 298 20.64 4.16 -0.16
CA GLY A 298 21.62 4.07 -1.24
C GLY A 298 22.85 3.22 -0.86
N LEU A 299 23.33 3.31 0.38
CA LEU A 299 24.44 2.50 0.86
C LEU A 299 24.09 1.00 0.94
N VAL A 300 22.87 0.65 1.35
CA VAL A 300 22.40 -0.74 1.33
C VAL A 300 22.36 -1.27 -0.10
N ALA A 301 21.86 -0.47 -1.06
CA ALA A 301 21.83 -0.85 -2.47
C ALA A 301 23.25 -1.03 -3.05
N LEU A 302 24.16 -0.10 -2.75
CA LEU A 302 25.57 -0.19 -3.15
C LEU A 302 26.24 -1.43 -2.55
N LEU A 303 26.04 -1.69 -1.26
CA LEU A 303 26.64 -2.84 -0.57
C LEU A 303 26.16 -4.16 -1.19
N LEU A 304 24.86 -4.33 -1.41
CA LEU A 304 24.32 -5.55 -2.01
C LEU A 304 24.75 -5.72 -3.47
N SER A 305 24.89 -4.61 -4.20
CA SER A 305 25.39 -4.66 -5.58
C SER A 305 26.87 -5.05 -5.65
N VAL A 306 27.72 -4.47 -4.81
CA VAL A 306 29.17 -4.76 -4.82
C VAL A 306 29.50 -6.10 -4.18
N ALA A 307 28.88 -6.43 -3.04
CA ALA A 307 29.24 -7.62 -2.26
C ALA A 307 28.53 -8.89 -2.74
N ALA A 308 27.29 -8.79 -3.24
CA ALA A 308 26.47 -9.93 -3.62
C ALA A 308 26.09 -9.94 -5.11
N GLY A 309 26.54 -8.96 -5.89
CA GLY A 309 26.22 -8.87 -7.33
C GLY A 309 24.75 -8.60 -7.61
N ILE A 310 23.98 -8.10 -6.63
CA ILE A 310 22.53 -7.89 -6.75
C ILE A 310 22.26 -6.54 -7.40
N PRO A 311 21.58 -6.49 -8.55
CA PRO A 311 21.18 -5.22 -9.17
C PRO A 311 20.42 -4.30 -8.21
N ALA A 312 20.73 -3.00 -8.25
CA ALA A 312 20.14 -1.99 -7.36
C ALA A 312 18.60 -1.95 -7.44
N HIS A 313 18.02 -2.28 -8.59
CA HIS A 313 16.57 -2.26 -8.82
C HIS A 313 15.80 -3.29 -7.99
N HIS A 314 16.45 -4.34 -7.49
CA HIS A 314 15.82 -5.32 -6.59
C HIS A 314 15.58 -4.76 -5.18
N VAL A 315 16.24 -3.67 -4.80
CA VAL A 315 16.15 -3.11 -3.44
C VAL A 315 15.78 -1.63 -3.41
N LEU A 316 15.96 -0.90 -4.51
CA LEU A 316 15.49 0.48 -4.68
C LEU A 316 14.17 0.55 -5.46
N GLY A 317 13.62 1.75 -5.60
CA GLY A 317 12.41 2.02 -6.37
C GLY A 317 11.16 1.31 -5.83
N MET A 318 10.20 1.02 -6.71
CA MET A 318 8.93 0.40 -6.31
C MET A 318 9.06 -1.10 -6.08
N GLY A 319 9.84 -1.80 -6.93
CA GLY A 319 9.99 -3.25 -6.88
C GLY A 319 9.20 -3.99 -7.97
N GLU A 320 8.45 -3.24 -8.79
CA GLU A 320 7.67 -3.77 -9.90
C GLU A 320 8.52 -4.56 -10.89
N HIS A 321 9.70 -4.04 -11.26
CA HIS A 321 10.65 -4.72 -12.15
C HIS A 321 11.02 -6.13 -11.67
N THR A 322 11.24 -6.31 -10.37
CA THR A 322 11.60 -7.64 -9.82
C THR A 322 10.43 -8.60 -9.85
N LEU A 323 9.23 -8.13 -9.51
CA LEU A 323 8.02 -8.94 -9.62
C LEU A 323 7.74 -9.33 -11.08
N ALA A 324 7.92 -8.39 -12.01
CA ALA A 324 7.77 -8.66 -13.44
C ALA A 324 8.78 -9.72 -13.92
N GLU A 325 10.03 -9.70 -13.45
CA GLU A 325 11.02 -10.73 -13.77
C GLU A 325 10.68 -12.10 -13.16
N LEU A 326 10.18 -12.14 -11.93
CA LEU A 326 9.73 -13.39 -11.28
C LEU A 326 8.54 -14.02 -11.98
N LEU A 327 7.70 -13.20 -12.61
CA LEU A 327 6.53 -13.63 -13.38
C LEU A 327 6.86 -13.96 -14.84
N ARG A 328 8.13 -13.89 -15.29
CA ARG A 328 8.50 -14.32 -16.65
C ARG A 328 8.41 -15.86 -16.76
N PRO A 329 7.96 -16.40 -17.90
CA PRO A 329 8.00 -17.83 -18.15
C PRO A 329 9.41 -18.40 -17.97
N GLY A 330 9.55 -19.45 -17.15
CA GLY A 330 10.85 -20.10 -16.90
C GLY A 330 11.83 -19.27 -16.05
N ALA A 331 11.38 -18.21 -15.38
CA ALA A 331 12.20 -17.44 -14.46
C ALA A 331 12.81 -18.35 -13.39
N THR A 332 14.11 -18.21 -13.15
CA THR A 332 14.82 -18.87 -12.06
C THR A 332 15.74 -17.87 -11.38
N PHE A 333 15.76 -17.91 -10.06
CA PHE A 333 16.56 -17.00 -9.25
C PHE A 333 17.35 -17.79 -8.21
N PRO A 334 18.62 -17.47 -7.97
CA PRO A 334 19.36 -18.06 -6.88
C PRO A 334 18.69 -17.72 -5.53
N ILE A 335 18.56 -18.70 -4.64
CA ILE A 335 17.97 -18.54 -3.30
C ILE A 335 18.58 -17.36 -2.53
N HIS A 336 19.90 -17.18 -2.61
CA HIS A 336 20.58 -16.08 -1.91
C HIS A 336 20.17 -14.70 -2.45
N VAL A 337 19.89 -14.56 -3.76
CA VAL A 337 19.41 -13.31 -4.35
C VAL A 337 18.03 -12.99 -3.80
N LEU A 338 17.11 -13.97 -3.76
CA LEU A 338 15.75 -13.77 -3.22
C LEU A 338 15.78 -13.35 -1.75
N LEU A 339 16.58 -14.03 -0.92
CA LEU A 339 16.70 -13.71 0.52
C LEU A 339 17.29 -12.32 0.75
N LEU A 340 18.38 -11.98 0.06
CA LEU A 340 19.05 -10.69 0.20
C LEU A 340 18.24 -9.55 -0.41
N ALA A 341 17.51 -9.79 -1.51
CA ALA A 341 16.61 -8.82 -2.10
C ALA A 341 15.42 -8.54 -1.18
N ALA A 342 14.79 -9.57 -0.59
CA ALA A 342 13.74 -9.40 0.41
C ALA A 342 14.24 -8.57 1.60
N MET A 343 15.37 -8.97 2.21
CA MET A 343 15.93 -8.25 3.35
C MET A 343 16.33 -6.82 3.01
N GLY A 344 17.02 -6.62 1.88
CA GLY A 344 17.41 -5.31 1.38
C GLY A 344 16.21 -4.41 1.14
N LYS A 345 15.16 -4.92 0.49
CA LYS A 345 13.92 -4.18 0.21
C LYS A 345 13.22 -3.74 1.50
N MET A 346 13.14 -4.62 2.51
CA MET A 346 12.55 -4.24 3.80
C MET A 346 13.33 -3.11 4.47
N ILE A 347 14.67 -3.21 4.49
CA ILE A 347 15.54 -2.20 5.10
C ILE A 347 15.45 -0.87 4.35
N THR A 348 15.55 -0.88 3.02
CA THR A 348 15.50 0.35 2.22
C THR A 348 14.13 1.02 2.29
N THR A 349 13.04 0.24 2.31
CA THR A 349 11.69 0.77 2.45
C THR A 349 11.51 1.40 3.84
N GLY A 350 12.01 0.74 4.89
CA GLY A 350 11.94 1.26 6.26
C GLY A 350 12.71 2.56 6.43
N LEU A 351 13.93 2.61 5.92
CA LEU A 351 14.75 3.83 5.93
C LEU A 351 14.09 4.95 5.13
N THR A 352 13.42 4.64 4.00
CA THR A 352 12.71 5.64 3.20
C THR A 352 11.53 6.23 3.95
N ILE A 353 10.62 5.39 4.44
CA ILE A 353 9.35 5.82 5.06
C ILE A 353 9.62 6.43 6.44
N ARG A 354 10.36 5.73 7.31
CA ARG A 354 10.58 6.16 8.70
C ARG A 354 11.53 7.36 8.85
N SER A 355 12.25 7.71 7.79
CA SER A 355 13.01 8.98 7.73
C SER A 355 12.18 10.20 7.34
N GLY A 356 10.87 10.04 7.14
CA GLY A 356 9.96 11.12 6.72
C GLY A 356 9.68 11.15 5.22
N GLY A 357 10.09 10.13 4.47
CA GLY A 357 9.70 9.96 3.07
C GLY A 357 8.22 9.66 2.92
N SER A 358 7.63 10.12 1.83
CA SER A 358 6.26 9.80 1.45
C SER A 358 6.27 8.63 0.47
N ALA A 359 5.99 7.43 0.96
CA ALA A 359 5.99 6.22 0.15
C ALA A 359 5.14 5.13 0.80
N GLY A 360 4.46 4.33 -0.03
CA GLY A 360 3.57 3.28 0.40
C GLY A 360 4.26 1.95 0.69
N MET A 361 3.58 1.11 1.49
CA MET A 361 4.04 -0.24 1.83
C MET A 361 3.36 -1.33 0.99
N LEU A 362 2.37 -0.98 0.17
CA LEU A 362 1.60 -1.94 -0.62
C LEU A 362 2.46 -2.70 -1.63
N ILE A 363 3.09 -2.06 -2.63
CA ILE A 363 4.00 -2.81 -3.53
C ILE A 363 5.16 -3.49 -2.78
N PRO A 364 5.83 -2.86 -1.79
CA PRO A 364 6.82 -3.58 -0.98
C PRO A 364 6.29 -4.86 -0.32
N SER A 365 5.05 -4.88 0.16
CA SER A 365 4.42 -6.12 0.65
C SER A 365 4.17 -7.14 -0.45
N MET A 366 3.68 -6.71 -1.63
CA MET A 366 3.56 -7.58 -2.81
C MET A 366 4.91 -8.17 -3.21
N PHE A 367 5.96 -7.35 -3.20
CA PHE A 367 7.34 -7.76 -3.48
C PHE A 367 7.80 -8.84 -2.51
N LEU A 368 7.61 -8.63 -1.20
CA LEU A 368 7.99 -9.63 -0.19
C LEU A 368 7.20 -10.92 -0.38
N GLY A 369 5.88 -10.81 -0.61
CA GLY A 369 5.04 -11.96 -0.91
C GLY A 369 5.49 -12.73 -2.14
N GLY A 370 5.71 -12.03 -3.26
CA GLY A 370 6.14 -12.62 -4.52
C GLY A 370 7.54 -13.26 -4.43
N VAL A 371 8.50 -12.58 -3.77
CA VAL A 371 9.85 -13.11 -3.55
C VAL A 371 9.81 -14.32 -2.60
N SER A 372 8.98 -14.32 -1.57
CA SER A 372 8.82 -15.48 -0.69
C SER A 372 8.13 -16.65 -1.40
N GLY A 373 7.14 -16.39 -2.25
CA GLY A 373 6.54 -17.39 -3.14
C GLY A 373 7.57 -18.00 -4.10
N ALA A 374 8.39 -17.15 -4.72
CA ALA A 374 9.48 -17.60 -5.59
C ALA A 374 10.53 -18.42 -4.84
N LEU A 375 10.86 -18.01 -3.61
CA LEU A 375 11.80 -18.72 -2.74
C LEU A 375 11.28 -20.13 -2.43
N MET A 376 10.00 -20.26 -2.09
CA MET A 376 9.39 -21.57 -1.88
C MET A 376 9.44 -22.43 -3.15
N GLY A 377 9.13 -21.86 -4.31
CA GLY A 377 9.21 -22.55 -5.59
C GLY A 377 10.61 -23.07 -5.91
N GLU A 378 11.64 -22.24 -5.71
CA GLU A 378 13.04 -22.64 -5.93
C GLU A 378 13.50 -23.71 -4.93
N VAL A 379 13.03 -23.67 -3.68
CA VAL A 379 13.31 -24.72 -2.68
C VAL A 379 12.67 -26.04 -3.10
N LEU A 380 11.39 -26.04 -3.47
CA LEU A 380 10.65 -27.23 -3.92
C LEU A 380 11.29 -27.86 -5.17
N ARG A 381 11.69 -27.03 -6.13
CA ARG A 381 12.40 -27.46 -7.34
C ARG A 381 13.71 -28.17 -7.01
N ARG A 382 14.50 -27.65 -6.05
CA ARG A 382 15.79 -28.25 -5.65
C ARG A 382 15.65 -29.52 -4.82
N THR A 383 14.61 -29.63 -4.00
CA THR A 383 14.34 -30.85 -3.23
C THR A 383 13.70 -31.95 -4.06
N GLY A 384 13.31 -31.64 -5.32
CA GLY A 384 12.63 -32.58 -6.22
C GLY A 384 11.15 -32.78 -5.86
N VAL A 385 10.61 -31.95 -4.98
CA VAL A 385 9.19 -31.97 -4.60
C VAL A 385 8.43 -31.12 -5.60
N LEU A 386 7.65 -31.76 -6.49
CA LEU A 386 6.84 -31.09 -7.53
C LEU A 386 7.66 -30.13 -8.41
N PRO A 387 8.71 -30.62 -9.10
CA PRO A 387 9.61 -29.78 -9.90
C PRO A 387 8.94 -29.13 -11.12
N GLU A 388 7.77 -29.62 -11.53
CA GLU A 388 6.98 -29.10 -12.65
C GLU A 388 6.01 -28.00 -12.23
N LEU A 389 5.99 -27.61 -10.95
CA LEU A 389 5.11 -26.57 -10.44
C LEU A 389 5.47 -25.21 -11.02
N ASP A 390 4.47 -24.50 -11.52
CA ASP A 390 4.62 -23.17 -12.09
C ASP A 390 5.02 -22.15 -11.00
N LEU A 391 6.21 -21.55 -11.15
CA LEU A 391 6.71 -20.53 -10.24
C LEU A 391 5.76 -19.32 -10.17
N ALA A 392 5.13 -18.95 -11.29
CA ALA A 392 4.23 -17.81 -11.34
C ALA A 392 3.03 -18.00 -10.41
N LEU A 393 2.51 -19.22 -10.29
CA LEU A 393 1.42 -19.54 -9.35
C LEU A 393 1.82 -19.21 -7.90
N LEU A 394 3.02 -19.59 -7.49
CA LEU A 394 3.51 -19.33 -6.13
C LEU A 394 3.80 -17.85 -5.88
N VAL A 395 4.33 -17.15 -6.89
CA VAL A 395 4.57 -15.70 -6.83
C VAL A 395 3.23 -14.96 -6.68
N VAL A 396 2.22 -15.28 -7.51
CA VAL A 396 0.89 -14.64 -7.46
C VAL A 396 0.19 -14.91 -6.13
N VAL A 397 0.22 -16.15 -5.64
CA VAL A 397 -0.34 -16.51 -4.33
C VAL A 397 0.41 -15.83 -3.18
N GLY A 398 1.74 -15.70 -3.29
CA GLY A 398 2.56 -14.95 -2.34
C GLY A 398 2.19 -13.47 -2.30
N ILE A 399 2.04 -12.82 -3.47
CA ILE A 399 1.57 -11.44 -3.61
C ILE A 399 0.22 -11.25 -2.91
N ALA A 400 -0.75 -12.12 -3.23
CA ALA A 400 -2.10 -12.05 -2.66
C ALA A 400 -2.07 -12.21 -1.14
N SER A 401 -1.35 -13.21 -0.63
CA SER A 401 -1.21 -13.47 0.80
C SER A 401 -0.57 -12.29 1.53
N ALA A 402 0.51 -11.71 1.00
CA ALA A 402 1.16 -10.56 1.65
C ALA A 402 0.27 -9.31 1.69
N LEU A 403 -0.56 -9.07 0.68
CA LEU A 403 -1.56 -7.98 0.72
C LEU A 403 -2.56 -8.17 1.85
N VAL A 404 -3.07 -9.39 2.02
CA VAL A 404 -3.99 -9.70 3.13
C VAL A 404 -3.27 -9.54 4.47
N ALA A 405 -2.04 -10.04 4.60
CA ALA A 405 -1.30 -10.00 5.84
C ALA A 405 -0.89 -8.58 6.29
N VAL A 406 -0.63 -7.67 5.34
CA VAL A 406 -0.17 -6.31 5.63
C VAL A 406 -1.30 -5.30 5.63
N ILE A 407 -2.27 -5.43 4.73
CA ILE A 407 -3.34 -4.43 4.54
C ILE A 407 -4.69 -4.90 5.09
N GLY A 408 -4.91 -6.22 5.22
CA GLY A 408 -6.16 -6.75 5.75
C GLY A 408 -7.35 -6.63 4.79
N VAL A 409 -7.12 -6.68 3.47
CA VAL A 409 -8.15 -6.57 2.42
C VAL A 409 -8.25 -7.85 1.57
N PRO A 410 -8.75 -8.98 2.12
CA PRO A 410 -8.83 -10.25 1.40
C PRO A 410 -9.68 -10.23 0.13
N LEU A 411 -10.83 -9.56 0.12
CA LEU A 411 -11.69 -9.53 -1.07
C LEU A 411 -11.04 -8.70 -2.19
N ALA A 412 -10.44 -7.57 -1.85
CA ALA A 412 -9.70 -6.75 -2.78
C ALA A 412 -8.47 -7.49 -3.35
N ALA A 413 -7.76 -8.26 -2.53
CA ALA A 413 -6.61 -9.06 -2.97
C ALA A 413 -7.02 -10.16 -3.97
N ILE A 414 -8.14 -10.87 -3.72
CA ILE A 414 -8.68 -11.88 -4.64
C ILE A 414 -9.10 -11.22 -5.97
N ALA A 415 -9.82 -10.10 -5.89
CA ALA A 415 -10.25 -9.36 -7.07
C ALA A 415 -9.06 -8.86 -7.90
N LEU A 416 -8.01 -8.38 -7.23
CA LEU A 416 -6.77 -7.97 -7.89
C LEU A 416 -6.16 -9.14 -8.67
N VAL A 417 -6.11 -10.33 -8.08
CA VAL A 417 -5.56 -11.50 -8.77
C VAL A 417 -6.36 -11.83 -10.03
N LEU A 418 -7.68 -11.81 -9.93
CA LEU A 418 -8.58 -12.10 -11.05
C LEU A 418 -8.45 -11.09 -12.19
N GLU A 419 -8.33 -9.79 -11.88
CA GLU A 419 -8.22 -8.73 -12.90
C GLU A 419 -6.81 -8.59 -13.50
N VAL A 420 -5.75 -8.78 -12.71
CA VAL A 420 -4.37 -8.53 -13.14
C VAL A 420 -3.68 -9.78 -13.68
N PHE A 421 -3.75 -10.90 -12.96
CA PHE A 421 -3.06 -12.14 -13.35
C PHE A 421 -3.97 -13.09 -14.14
N GLY A 422 -5.29 -12.98 -13.92
CA GLY A 422 -6.31 -13.72 -14.65
C GLY A 422 -7.01 -14.80 -13.83
N ALA A 423 -8.16 -15.24 -14.34
CA ALA A 423 -9.08 -16.12 -13.62
C ALA A 423 -8.50 -17.49 -13.22
N ALA A 424 -7.48 -17.98 -13.93
CA ALA A 424 -6.83 -19.25 -13.60
C ALA A 424 -6.06 -19.21 -12.27
N TYR A 425 -5.61 -18.03 -11.83
CA TYR A 425 -4.95 -17.86 -10.54
C TYR A 425 -5.93 -17.64 -9.37
N GLY A 426 -7.22 -17.44 -9.68
CA GLY A 426 -8.25 -17.08 -8.72
C GLY A 426 -8.48 -18.11 -7.60
N PRO A 427 -8.79 -19.38 -7.91
CA PRO A 427 -9.10 -20.36 -6.87
C PRO A 427 -7.95 -20.61 -5.88
N PRO A 428 -6.68 -20.77 -6.31
CA PRO A 428 -5.56 -20.86 -5.38
C PRO A 428 -5.35 -19.59 -4.54
N ALA A 429 -5.51 -18.41 -5.14
CA ALA A 429 -5.42 -17.14 -4.42
C ALA A 429 -6.55 -16.96 -3.40
N LEU A 430 -7.76 -17.45 -3.70
CA LEU A 430 -8.88 -17.44 -2.76
C LEU A 430 -8.58 -18.30 -1.53
N LEU A 431 -8.03 -19.49 -1.73
CA LEU A 431 -7.60 -20.34 -0.62
C LEU A 431 -6.51 -19.65 0.21
N SER A 432 -5.47 -19.12 -0.44
CA SER A 432 -4.35 -18.48 0.26
C SER A 432 -4.76 -17.22 1.00
N CYS A 433 -5.60 -16.37 0.42
CA CYS A 433 -6.15 -15.18 1.07
C CYS A 433 -7.01 -15.56 2.28
N GLY A 434 -7.85 -16.60 2.17
CA GLY A 434 -8.65 -17.09 3.29
C GLY A 434 -7.80 -17.62 4.45
N VAL A 435 -6.80 -18.45 4.15
CA VAL A 435 -5.84 -18.96 5.15
C VAL A 435 -5.08 -17.80 5.80
N THR A 436 -4.57 -16.87 4.99
CA THR A 436 -3.84 -15.70 5.48
C THR A 436 -4.70 -14.85 6.41
N TYR A 437 -5.92 -14.52 5.99
CA TYR A 437 -6.86 -13.72 6.76
C TYR A 437 -7.09 -14.32 8.14
N VAL A 438 -7.36 -15.63 8.22
CA VAL A 438 -7.55 -16.35 9.49
C VAL A 438 -6.30 -16.26 10.38
N LEU A 439 -5.10 -16.43 9.82
CA LEU A 439 -3.84 -16.37 10.56
C LEU A 439 -3.52 -14.97 11.06
N THR A 440 -3.95 -13.92 10.35
CA THR A 440 -3.64 -12.52 10.67
C THR A 440 -4.80 -11.77 11.33
N LEU A 441 -5.90 -12.44 11.70
CA LEU A 441 -7.07 -11.82 12.37
C LEU A 441 -6.71 -10.94 13.58
N ARG A 442 -5.61 -11.25 14.28
CA ARG A 442 -5.16 -10.54 15.49
C ARG A 442 -3.97 -9.61 15.28
N ILE A 443 -3.48 -9.48 14.04
CA ILE A 443 -2.32 -8.66 13.70
C ILE A 443 -2.81 -7.50 12.85
N ARG A 444 -2.63 -6.27 13.32
CA ARG A 444 -2.89 -5.06 12.53
C ARG A 444 -1.58 -4.31 12.29
N VAL A 445 -1.37 -3.87 11.05
CA VAL A 445 -0.22 -3.04 10.66
C VAL A 445 -0.58 -1.55 10.70
N TYR A 446 -1.84 -1.20 10.45
CA TYR A 446 -2.36 0.16 10.49
C TYR A 446 -3.24 0.35 11.73
N GLY A 447 -2.87 1.30 12.59
CA GLY A 447 -3.54 1.52 13.87
C GLY A 447 -4.96 2.08 13.74
N ASN A 448 -5.23 2.87 12.69
CA ASN A 448 -6.56 3.45 12.46
C ASN A 448 -7.51 2.51 11.69
N GLN A 449 -7.05 1.32 11.31
CA GLN A 449 -7.91 0.33 10.68
C GLN A 449 -8.82 -0.29 11.74
N ARG A 450 -10.14 -0.18 11.56
CA ARG A 450 -11.16 -0.70 12.47
C ARG A 450 -11.90 -1.88 11.83
N MET A 451 -12.42 -2.80 12.64
CA MET A 451 -13.29 -3.87 12.12
C MET A 451 -14.64 -3.29 11.72
N SER A 452 -15.11 -2.29 12.47
CA SER A 452 -16.31 -1.52 12.20
C SER A 452 -16.00 -0.02 12.19
N PRO A 453 -16.64 0.79 11.33
CA PRO A 453 -16.54 2.26 11.40
C PRO A 453 -17.13 2.85 12.69
N ASP A 454 -17.95 2.08 13.40
CA ASP A 454 -18.53 2.46 14.69
C ASP A 454 -17.44 2.42 15.78
N PRO A 455 -17.09 3.56 16.41
CA PRO A 455 -16.06 3.61 17.44
C PRO A 455 -16.40 2.74 18.67
N ASP A 456 -17.68 2.49 18.93
CA ASP A 456 -18.14 1.70 20.09
C ASP A 456 -18.18 0.18 19.81
N ALA A 457 -17.88 -0.25 18.57
CA ALA A 457 -17.97 -1.65 18.16
C ALA A 457 -16.65 -2.43 18.26
N ASP A 458 -15.50 -1.75 18.39
CA ASP A 458 -14.18 -2.36 18.50
C ASP A 458 -13.86 -2.72 19.98
N GLU A 459 -14.66 -3.59 20.62
CA GLU A 459 -14.46 -4.05 22.02
C GLU A 459 -13.50 -5.26 22.17
N THR A 460 -12.68 -5.59 21.16
CA THR A 460 -11.77 -6.75 21.28
C THR A 460 -10.32 -6.32 21.43
N GLY A 461 -9.63 -6.85 22.45
CA GLY A 461 -8.21 -6.56 22.71
C GLY A 461 -7.34 -7.08 21.56
N PHE A 462 -6.73 -6.17 20.81
CA PHE A 462 -5.80 -6.46 19.73
C PHE A 462 -4.37 -6.15 20.16
N ALA A 463 -3.40 -6.90 19.63
CA ALA A 463 -2.01 -6.53 19.72
C ALA A 463 -1.66 -5.67 18.50
N ASP A 464 -1.37 -4.40 18.70
CA ASP A 464 -0.75 -3.58 17.65
C ASP A 464 0.61 -4.22 17.31
N ALA A 465 0.92 -4.41 16.02
CA ALA A 465 2.23 -4.90 15.62
C ALA A 465 3.36 -3.94 16.08
N GLY A 466 3.02 -2.68 16.38
CA GLY A 466 3.84 -1.72 17.13
C GLY A 466 3.97 -2.03 18.63
N GLU A 467 2.87 -2.17 19.36
CA GLU A 467 2.89 -2.43 20.82
C GLU A 467 3.44 -3.81 21.20
N ALA A 468 3.28 -4.82 20.36
CA ALA A 468 3.87 -6.15 20.60
C ALA A 468 5.41 -6.11 20.62
N ALA A 469 6.03 -5.04 20.08
CA ALA A 469 7.47 -4.78 20.20
C ALA A 469 7.81 -4.04 21.51
N ASP A 470 6.95 -3.14 21.98
CA ASP A 470 7.15 -2.37 23.23
C ASP A 470 6.89 -3.20 24.49
N ALA A 471 5.93 -4.13 24.47
CA ALA A 471 5.68 -5.05 25.59
C ALA A 471 6.90 -5.94 25.91
N GLY A 472 7.75 -6.21 24.91
CA GLY A 472 9.03 -6.91 25.11
C GLY A 472 10.17 -6.02 25.62
N ALA A 473 10.09 -4.70 25.41
CA ALA A 473 11.08 -3.74 25.89
C ALA A 473 10.82 -3.29 27.33
N ALA A 474 9.54 -3.18 27.74
CA ALA A 474 9.14 -2.85 29.10
C ALA A 474 9.53 -3.94 30.12
N ALA A 475 9.41 -5.22 29.74
CA ALA A 475 9.79 -6.35 30.60
C ALA A 475 11.32 -6.48 30.84
N GLY A 476 12.15 -5.74 30.10
CA GLY A 476 13.60 -5.69 30.28
C GLY A 476 14.11 -4.56 31.17
N MET A 477 13.24 -3.65 31.62
CA MET A 477 13.63 -2.45 32.39
C MET A 477 13.20 -2.45 33.86
N GLU A 478 12.44 -3.45 34.34
CA GLU A 478 12.04 -3.58 35.76
C GLU A 478 13.12 -4.18 36.69
N GLY A 479 14.37 -4.25 36.26
CA GLY A 479 15.45 -4.96 36.95
C GLY A 479 16.55 -4.11 37.61
N ARG A 480 16.27 -2.88 38.07
CA ARG A 480 17.26 -2.09 38.84
C ARG A 480 16.65 -1.57 40.15
N PRO A 481 17.18 -1.96 41.32
CA PRO A 481 16.69 -1.45 42.59
C PRO A 481 17.10 0.02 42.75
N GLU A 482 16.11 0.85 43.08
CA GLU A 482 16.30 2.24 43.49
C GLU A 482 17.07 2.27 44.81
N GLY A 483 18.23 2.93 44.80
CA GLY A 483 18.97 3.29 46.01
C GLY A 483 18.46 4.65 46.51
N GLU A 484 17.84 4.63 47.68
CA GLU A 484 17.44 5.77 48.52
C GLU A 484 18.67 6.49 49.15
N PRO A 485 18.48 7.67 49.78
CA PRO A 485 19.03 8.98 49.38
C PRO A 485 20.49 9.29 49.72
#